data_AF-A0AAP0F7T4-F1
#
_entry.id   AF-A0AAP0F7T4-F1
#
_cell.length_a   1.000
_cell.length_b   1.000
_cell.length_c   1.000
_cell.angle_alpha   90.00
_cell.angle_beta   90.00
_cell.angle_gamma   90.00
#
_symmetry.space_group_name_H-M   'P 1'
#
loop_
_entity.id
_entity.type
_entity.pdbx_description
1 polymer ?
#
loop_
_entity_poly.entity_id
_entity_poly.type
_entity_poly.pdbx_seq_one_letter_code
_entity_poly.pdbx_strand_id
1 'polypeptide(L)'
;MAGATHIPVLGSELKFEISSLDGENYRVWNERILLHLGVMDMDFAIRKDEPPTITEASLPDAVDLYEKWERSNRICVMFIKTNITASIRGTVKKYDNVHPLLKAIEDQFQTSDKALASTIIMQFSSLRMTEVKGVRQHIMQMRDIAARLKTLEVDMFESFLVHYILNTLLPQYAPFKISNNTHRDKWSINELMTMCVEEE
;
A
#
# COMPACT_ATOMS: atom_id res chain seq x y z
N MET A 1 -51.78 4.78 13.74
CA MET A 1 -51.06 4.28 12.55
C MET A 1 -49.63 4.76 12.67
N ALA A 2 -48.71 3.86 13.04
CA ALA A 2 -47.31 4.18 13.29
C ALA A 2 -46.54 4.24 11.97
N GLY A 3 -45.79 5.31 11.76
CA GLY A 3 -44.93 5.50 10.59
C GLY A 3 -43.74 4.56 10.63
N ALA A 4 -43.56 3.79 9.56
CA ALA A 4 -42.38 2.97 9.36
C ALA A 4 -41.21 3.88 8.95
N THR A 5 -40.26 4.06 9.86
CA THR A 5 -38.97 4.69 9.57
C THR A 5 -38.18 3.74 8.66
N HIS A 6 -38.04 4.12 7.40
CA HIS A 6 -37.17 3.44 6.45
C HIS A 6 -35.73 3.62 6.92
N ILE A 7 -35.09 2.55 7.42
CA ILE A 7 -33.64 2.54 7.63
C ILE A 7 -32.99 2.44 6.25
N PRO A 8 -32.11 3.36 5.83
CA PRO A 8 -31.42 3.24 4.55
C PRO A 8 -30.48 2.04 4.62
N VAL A 9 -30.67 1.06 3.74
CA VAL A 9 -29.74 -0.05 3.54
C VAL A 9 -28.50 0.52 2.85
N LEU A 10 -27.52 0.92 3.67
CA LEU A 10 -26.22 1.45 3.22
C LEU A 10 -25.41 0.45 2.35
N GLY A 11 -25.85 -0.80 2.26
CA GLY A 11 -25.13 -1.88 1.57
C GLY A 11 -25.38 -2.01 0.06
N SER A 12 -26.35 -1.30 -0.52
CA SER A 12 -26.75 -1.55 -1.92
C SER A 12 -25.96 -0.75 -2.98
N GLU A 13 -25.17 0.24 -2.59
CA GLU A 13 -24.48 1.16 -3.53
C GLU A 13 -22.95 1.07 -3.54
N LEU A 14 -22.33 0.37 -2.58
CA LEU A 14 -20.89 0.19 -2.57
C LEU A 14 -20.47 -1.04 -3.38
N LYS A 15 -20.34 -0.87 -4.71
CA LYS A 15 -19.56 -1.81 -5.53
C LYS A 15 -18.07 -1.63 -5.20
N PHE A 16 -17.59 -2.37 -4.21
CA PHE A 16 -16.16 -2.56 -4.02
C PHE A 16 -15.66 -3.50 -5.13
N GLU A 17 -15.14 -2.94 -6.22
CA GLU A 17 -14.34 -3.73 -7.15
C GLU A 17 -13.05 -4.15 -6.43
N ILE A 18 -12.96 -5.44 -6.11
CA ILE A 18 -11.77 -6.06 -5.54
C ILE A 18 -11.04 -6.74 -6.69
N SER A 19 -9.94 -6.12 -7.13
CA SER A 19 -9.01 -6.79 -8.03
C SER A 19 -8.42 -8.01 -7.34
N SER A 20 -8.20 -9.10 -8.07
CA SER A 20 -7.53 -10.27 -7.49
C SER A 20 -6.06 -9.97 -7.18
N LEU A 21 -5.52 -10.59 -6.14
CA LEU A 21 -4.09 -10.50 -5.82
C LEU A 21 -3.26 -11.08 -6.97
N ASP A 22 -2.46 -10.25 -7.62
CA ASP A 22 -1.63 -10.62 -8.80
C ASP A 22 -0.12 -10.62 -8.50
N GLY A 23 0.24 -10.12 -7.32
CA GLY A 23 1.60 -10.09 -6.78
C GLY A 23 2.25 -8.71 -6.79
N GLU A 24 1.73 -7.77 -7.57
CA GLU A 24 2.19 -6.37 -7.56
C GLU A 24 1.23 -5.48 -6.75
N ASN A 25 -0.01 -5.91 -6.58
CA ASN A 25 -1.07 -5.12 -5.95
C ASN A 25 -1.34 -5.42 -4.46
N TYR A 26 -0.46 -6.15 -3.76
CA TYR A 26 -0.71 -6.64 -2.39
C TYR A 26 -1.23 -5.58 -1.42
N ARG A 27 -0.63 -4.39 -1.39
CA ARG A 27 -1.01 -3.31 -0.47
C ARG A 27 -2.48 -2.90 -0.65
N VAL A 28 -2.83 -2.50 -1.87
CA VAL A 28 -4.18 -2.07 -2.23
C VAL A 28 -5.17 -3.21 -2.09
N TRP A 29 -4.76 -4.43 -2.45
CA TRP A 29 -5.56 -5.63 -2.29
C TRP A 29 -5.90 -5.89 -0.82
N ASN A 30 -4.90 -5.87 0.07
CA ASN A 30 -5.07 -6.17 1.49
C ASN A 30 -6.01 -5.16 2.16
N GLU A 31 -5.82 -3.86 1.89
CA GLU A 31 -6.71 -2.81 2.38
C GLU A 31 -8.17 -3.03 1.92
N ARG A 32 -8.38 -3.34 0.64
CA ARG A 32 -9.72 -3.57 0.08
C ARG A 32 -10.40 -4.81 0.66
N ILE A 33 -9.64 -5.89 0.86
CA ILE A 33 -10.15 -7.13 1.47
C ILE A 33 -10.59 -6.88 2.91
N LEU A 34 -9.73 -6.23 3.71
CA LEU A 34 -10.04 -5.94 5.12
C LEU A 34 -11.22 -4.97 5.24
N LEU A 35 -11.26 -3.93 4.41
CA LEU A 35 -12.38 -3.00 4.36
C LEU A 35 -13.70 -3.71 4.04
N HIS A 36 -13.70 -4.59 3.03
CA HIS A 36 -14.90 -5.31 2.63
C HIS A 36 -15.41 -6.25 3.73
N LEU A 37 -14.51 -7.04 4.33
CA LEU A 37 -14.86 -7.93 5.44
C LEU A 37 -15.37 -7.15 6.66
N GLY A 38 -14.79 -5.98 6.95
CA GLY A 38 -15.25 -5.09 8.03
C GLY A 38 -16.63 -4.48 7.76
N VAL A 39 -16.87 -3.97 6.55
CA VAL A 39 -18.18 -3.38 6.16
C VAL A 39 -19.30 -4.43 6.20
N MET A 40 -18.97 -5.69 5.91
CA MET A 40 -19.93 -6.81 5.99
C MET A 40 -20.11 -7.39 7.41
N ASP A 41 -19.40 -6.87 8.41
CA ASP A 41 -19.35 -7.42 9.79
C ASP A 41 -18.96 -8.91 9.83
N MET A 42 -18.04 -9.31 8.94
CA MET A 42 -17.55 -10.68 8.80
C MET A 42 -16.13 -10.86 9.36
N ASP A 43 -15.52 -9.79 9.86
CA ASP A 43 -14.11 -9.69 10.28
C ASP A 43 -13.85 -10.12 11.74
N PHE A 44 -14.83 -10.72 12.41
CA PHE A 44 -14.72 -11.06 13.83
C PHE A 44 -13.48 -11.91 14.16
N ALA A 45 -13.20 -12.94 13.34
CA ALA A 45 -12.02 -13.80 13.48
C ALA A 45 -10.70 -13.13 13.05
N ILE A 46 -10.74 -11.96 12.42
CA ILE A 46 -9.56 -11.13 12.14
C ILE A 46 -9.25 -10.22 13.33
N ARG A 47 -10.29 -9.75 14.04
CA ARG A 47 -10.16 -8.83 15.19
C ARG A 47 -9.92 -9.52 16.52
N LYS A 48 -10.22 -10.82 16.62
CA LYS A 48 -10.18 -11.59 17.86
C LYS A 48 -9.39 -12.88 17.65
N ASP A 49 -8.52 -13.17 18.62
CA ASP A 49 -7.77 -14.42 18.68
C ASP A 49 -8.72 -15.62 18.71
N GLU A 50 -8.20 -16.76 18.24
CA GLU A 50 -8.91 -18.03 18.28
C GLU A 50 -9.32 -18.38 19.72
N PRO A 51 -10.62 -18.55 20.01
CA PRO A 51 -11.08 -18.94 21.32
C PRO A 51 -10.64 -20.38 21.64
N PRO A 52 -10.57 -20.77 22.92
CA PRO A 52 -10.23 -22.12 23.31
C PRO A 52 -11.17 -23.15 22.66
N THR A 53 -10.63 -24.33 22.32
CA THR A 53 -11.42 -25.44 21.80
C THR A 53 -12.55 -25.79 22.76
N ILE A 54 -13.75 -26.02 22.22
CA ILE A 54 -14.90 -26.48 23.00
C ILE A 54 -14.59 -27.85 23.62
N THR A 55 -14.98 -28.02 24.87
CA THR A 55 -14.94 -29.30 25.61
C THR A 55 -16.33 -29.64 26.14
N GLU A 56 -16.53 -30.86 26.63
CA GLU A 56 -17.80 -31.28 27.24
C GLU A 56 -18.19 -30.42 28.48
N ALA A 57 -17.22 -29.74 29.10
CA ALA A 57 -17.43 -28.86 30.24
C ALA A 57 -17.62 -27.38 29.87
N SER A 58 -17.61 -27.04 28.57
CA SER A 58 -17.75 -25.66 28.12
C SER A 58 -19.13 -25.08 28.43
N LEU A 59 -19.15 -23.85 28.93
CA LEU A 59 -20.39 -23.11 29.15
C LEU A 59 -21.05 -22.72 27.81
N PRO A 60 -22.38 -22.55 27.76
CA PRO A 60 -23.09 -22.14 26.54
C PRO A 60 -22.49 -20.91 25.86
N ASP A 61 -22.17 -19.86 26.63
CA ASP A 61 -21.57 -18.63 26.09
C ASP A 61 -20.21 -18.85 25.41
N ALA A 62 -19.43 -19.83 25.89
CA ALA A 62 -18.14 -20.18 25.29
C ALA A 62 -18.31 -20.95 23.97
N VAL A 63 -19.35 -21.78 23.88
CA VAL A 63 -19.73 -22.47 22.64
C VAL A 63 -20.18 -21.46 21.60
N ASP A 64 -21.08 -20.54 21.96
CA ASP A 64 -21.58 -19.48 21.06
C ASP A 64 -20.44 -18.60 20.53
N LEU A 65 -19.48 -18.23 21.39
CA LEU A 65 -18.31 -17.46 21.00
C LEU A 65 -17.44 -18.20 19.99
N TYR A 66 -17.18 -19.50 20.23
CA TYR A 66 -16.39 -20.33 19.33
C TYR A 66 -17.10 -20.50 17.98
N GLU A 67 -18.39 -20.81 17.96
CA GLU A 67 -19.16 -20.96 16.71
C GLU A 67 -19.20 -19.66 15.90
N LYS A 68 -19.36 -18.50 16.57
CA LYS A 68 -19.29 -17.18 15.95
C LYS A 68 -17.92 -16.94 15.32
N TRP A 69 -16.84 -17.24 16.07
CA TRP A 69 -15.48 -17.10 15.58
C TRP A 69 -15.21 -18.01 14.38
N GLU A 70 -15.56 -19.29 14.48
CA GLU A 70 -15.29 -20.27 13.42
C GLU A 70 -16.08 -19.97 12.14
N ARG A 71 -17.33 -19.50 12.27
CA ARG A 71 -18.10 -19.03 11.12
C ARG A 71 -17.41 -17.84 10.42
N SER A 72 -16.93 -16.86 11.19
CA SER A 72 -16.21 -15.71 10.65
C SER A 72 -14.89 -16.15 9.99
N ASN A 73 -14.12 -17.02 10.66
CA ASN A 73 -12.87 -17.59 10.14
C ASN A 73 -13.08 -18.24 8.76
N ARG A 74 -14.05 -19.16 8.65
CA ARG A 74 -14.37 -19.86 7.40
C ARG A 74 -14.75 -18.89 6.27
N ILE A 75 -15.56 -17.87 6.57
CA ILE A 75 -15.97 -16.86 5.59
C ILE A 75 -14.77 -16.06 5.11
N CYS A 76 -13.94 -15.55 6.03
CA CYS A 76 -12.73 -14.79 5.68
C CYS A 76 -11.77 -15.62 4.82
N VAL A 77 -11.48 -16.86 5.22
CA VAL A 77 -10.60 -17.77 4.47
C VAL A 77 -11.13 -18.02 3.07
N MET A 78 -12.43 -18.29 2.92
CA MET A 78 -13.04 -18.52 1.60
C MET A 78 -12.94 -17.27 0.74
N PHE A 79 -13.32 -16.11 1.30
CA PHE A 79 -13.33 -14.83 0.61
C PHE A 79 -11.93 -14.42 0.14
N ILE A 80 -10.92 -14.56 1.00
CA ILE A 80 -9.52 -14.28 0.65
C ILE A 80 -9.07 -15.22 -0.47
N LYS A 81 -9.25 -16.54 -0.32
CA LYS A 81 -8.80 -17.53 -1.33
C LYS A 81 -9.47 -17.33 -2.70
N THR A 82 -10.71 -16.84 -2.75
CA THR A 82 -11.40 -16.54 -4.01
C THR A 82 -10.89 -15.28 -4.70
N ASN A 83 -10.34 -14.33 -3.94
CA ASN A 83 -9.79 -13.07 -4.44
C ASN A 83 -8.27 -13.15 -4.71
N ILE A 84 -7.73 -14.34 -4.92
CA ILE A 84 -6.33 -14.60 -5.25
C ILE A 84 -6.26 -15.30 -6.61
N THR A 85 -5.34 -14.81 -7.46
CA THR A 85 -5.07 -15.38 -8.79
C THR A 85 -4.58 -16.83 -8.70
N ALA A 86 -4.76 -17.60 -9.78
CA ALA A 86 -4.41 -19.02 -9.81
C ALA A 86 -2.91 -19.28 -9.56
N SER A 87 -2.02 -18.35 -9.97
CA SER A 87 -0.58 -18.45 -9.79
C SER A 87 -0.16 -18.43 -8.30
N ILE A 88 -0.89 -17.71 -7.45
CA ILE A 88 -0.60 -17.56 -6.02
C ILE A 88 -1.43 -18.55 -5.19
N ARG A 89 -2.62 -18.94 -5.67
CA ARG A 89 -3.56 -19.81 -4.92
C ARG A 89 -2.94 -21.11 -4.38
N GLY A 90 -1.94 -21.66 -5.07
CA GLY A 90 -1.23 -22.87 -4.64
C GLY A 90 -0.49 -22.70 -3.31
N THR A 91 0.08 -21.52 -3.03
CA THR A 91 0.90 -21.29 -1.82
C THR A 91 0.04 -21.17 -0.56
N VAL A 92 -1.20 -20.71 -0.71
CA VAL A 92 -2.12 -20.41 0.39
C VAL A 92 -3.18 -21.47 0.66
N LYS A 93 -3.23 -22.54 -0.16
CA LYS A 93 -4.31 -23.55 -0.11
C LYS A 93 -4.45 -24.22 1.26
N LYS A 94 -3.31 -24.46 1.94
CA LYS A 94 -3.19 -25.21 3.20
C LYS A 94 -3.68 -24.50 4.47
N TYR A 95 -4.01 -23.20 4.39
CA TYR A 95 -4.37 -22.43 5.57
C TYR A 95 -5.88 -22.40 5.77
N ASP A 96 -6.36 -22.93 6.90
CA ASP A 96 -7.77 -22.96 7.27
C ASP A 96 -8.13 -21.98 8.38
N ASN A 97 -7.12 -21.31 8.97
CA ASN A 97 -7.28 -20.18 9.86
C ASN A 97 -6.85 -18.89 9.13
N VAL A 98 -7.67 -17.84 9.26
CA VAL A 98 -7.49 -16.54 8.62
C VAL A 98 -6.19 -15.83 9.03
N HIS A 99 -5.76 -15.95 10.29
CA HIS A 99 -4.55 -15.29 10.77
C HIS A 99 -3.27 -15.85 10.12
N PRO A 100 -3.00 -17.18 10.17
CA PRO A 100 -1.90 -17.78 9.42
C PRO A 100 -1.98 -17.55 7.91
N LEU A 101 -3.20 -17.50 7.33
CA LEU A 101 -3.40 -17.19 5.91
C LEU A 101 -2.92 -15.78 5.57
N LEU A 102 -3.44 -14.76 6.27
CA LEU A 102 -3.05 -13.37 6.07
C LEU A 102 -1.55 -13.18 6.31
N LYS A 103 -1.00 -13.83 7.34
CA LYS A 103 0.43 -13.74 7.64
C LYS A 103 1.30 -14.34 6.53
N ALA A 104 0.92 -15.50 5.99
CA ALA A 104 1.65 -16.13 4.90
C ALA A 104 1.63 -15.27 3.62
N ILE A 105 0.50 -14.63 3.33
CA ILE A 105 0.37 -13.68 2.21
C ILE A 105 1.28 -12.47 2.48
N GLU A 106 1.18 -11.85 3.64
CA GLU A 106 2.01 -10.71 4.02
C GLU A 106 3.50 -11.02 3.86
N ASP A 107 3.99 -12.11 4.42
CA ASP A 107 5.41 -12.47 4.37
C ASP A 107 5.90 -12.72 2.93
N GLN A 108 5.04 -13.31 2.09
CA GLN A 108 5.33 -13.56 0.68
C GLN A 108 5.54 -12.24 -0.10
N PHE A 109 4.68 -11.25 0.12
CA PHE A 109 4.72 -9.99 -0.64
C PHE A 109 5.60 -8.92 0.01
N GLN A 110 5.80 -8.94 1.32
CA GLN A 110 6.72 -8.03 2.01
C GLN A 110 8.16 -8.19 1.51
N THR A 111 8.57 -9.43 1.19
CA THR A 111 9.90 -9.69 0.60
C THR A 111 10.02 -9.10 -0.80
N SER A 112 8.94 -9.18 -1.60
CA SER A 112 8.88 -8.60 -2.94
C SER A 112 8.96 -7.07 -2.88
N ASP A 113 8.19 -6.43 -1.99
CA ASP A 113 8.21 -4.97 -1.78
C ASP A 113 9.62 -4.47 -1.42
N LYS A 114 10.33 -5.16 -0.53
CA LYS A 114 11.70 -4.82 -0.14
C LYS A 114 12.69 -4.94 -1.30
N ALA A 115 12.57 -6.00 -2.10
CA ALA A 115 13.41 -6.18 -3.28
C ALA A 115 13.14 -5.09 -4.33
N LEU A 116 11.86 -4.79 -4.60
CA LEU A 116 11.45 -3.73 -5.51
C LEU A 116 11.93 -2.35 -5.03
N ALA A 117 11.77 -2.06 -3.73
CA ALA A 117 12.27 -0.83 -3.14
C ALA A 117 13.79 -0.71 -3.33
N SER A 118 14.54 -1.79 -3.11
CA SER A 118 16.00 -1.82 -3.33
C SER A 118 16.37 -1.54 -4.79
N THR A 119 15.66 -2.14 -5.75
CA THR A 119 15.85 -1.86 -7.18
C THR A 119 15.56 -0.40 -7.52
N ILE A 120 14.47 0.17 -7.00
CA ILE A 120 14.10 1.57 -7.27
C ILE A 120 15.09 2.53 -6.58
N ILE A 121 15.58 2.23 -5.38
CA ILE A 121 16.65 2.99 -4.70
C ILE A 121 17.93 2.96 -5.55
N MET A 122 18.29 1.80 -6.12
CA MET A 122 19.43 1.69 -7.02
C MET A 122 19.23 2.54 -8.29
N GLN A 123 18.05 2.51 -8.88
CA GLN A 123 17.69 3.38 -10.01
C GLN A 123 17.81 4.87 -9.63
N PHE A 124 17.21 5.28 -8.50
CA PHE A 124 17.26 6.65 -7.99
C PHE A 124 18.70 7.12 -7.76
N SER A 125 19.50 6.29 -7.08
CA SER A 125 20.86 6.63 -6.67
C SER A 125 21.87 6.69 -7.82
N SER A 126 21.58 5.99 -8.93
CA SER A 126 22.40 5.94 -10.14
C SER A 126 21.96 6.93 -11.23
N LEU A 127 20.71 7.42 -11.18
CA LEU A 127 20.20 8.35 -12.18
C LEU A 127 20.98 9.67 -12.13
N ARG A 128 21.57 10.05 -13.26
CA ARG A 128 22.30 11.31 -13.47
C ARG A 128 21.83 11.92 -14.78
N MET A 129 21.81 13.24 -14.85
CA MET A 129 21.54 13.94 -16.09
C MET A 129 22.74 13.75 -17.03
N THR A 130 22.50 13.19 -18.23
CA THR A 130 23.55 12.89 -19.21
C THR A 130 23.54 13.85 -20.40
N GLU A 131 22.42 14.51 -20.67
CA GLU A 131 22.26 15.43 -21.78
C GLU A 131 22.06 16.85 -21.28
N VAL A 132 22.44 17.83 -22.11
CA VAL A 132 22.36 19.25 -21.79
C VAL A 132 20.93 19.80 -21.87
N LYS A 133 20.00 19.10 -22.52
CA LYS A 133 18.60 19.54 -22.64
C LYS A 133 17.70 18.67 -21.79
N GLY A 134 16.55 19.20 -21.38
CA GLY A 134 15.52 18.43 -20.67
C GLY A 134 15.71 18.32 -19.16
N VAL A 135 16.22 19.37 -18.51
CA VAL A 135 16.29 19.43 -17.03
C VAL A 135 14.92 19.17 -16.44
N ARG A 136 13.88 19.78 -17.02
CA ARG A 136 12.50 19.60 -16.60
C ARG A 136 12.09 18.13 -16.59
N GLN A 137 12.46 17.39 -17.65
CA GLN A 137 12.15 15.97 -17.76
C GLN A 137 12.94 15.13 -16.76
N HIS A 138 14.21 15.47 -16.54
CA HIS A 138 15.05 14.82 -15.51
C HIS A 138 14.47 15.00 -14.10
N ILE A 139 14.03 16.21 -13.73
CA ILE A 139 13.40 16.49 -12.45
C ILE A 139 12.07 15.72 -12.31
N MET A 140 11.25 15.69 -13.36
CA MET A 140 10.01 14.89 -13.36
C MET A 140 10.30 13.41 -13.13
N GLN A 141 11.30 12.84 -13.82
CA GLN A 141 11.69 11.44 -13.63
C GLN A 141 12.13 11.15 -12.19
N MET A 142 12.95 12.03 -11.58
CA MET A 142 13.36 11.90 -10.19
C MET A 142 12.18 11.97 -9.21
N ARG A 143 11.25 12.91 -9.43
CA ARG A 143 10.02 13.03 -8.63
C ARG A 143 9.14 11.78 -8.75
N ASP A 144 8.98 11.25 -9.96
CA ASP A 144 8.13 10.09 -10.20
C ASP A 144 8.75 8.82 -9.58
N ILE A 145 10.08 8.67 -9.60
CA ILE A 145 10.79 7.62 -8.86
C ILE A 145 10.58 7.78 -7.34
N ALA A 146 10.69 8.99 -6.81
CA ALA A 146 10.43 9.28 -5.41
C ALA A 146 8.98 8.95 -4.99
N ALA A 147 8.01 9.27 -5.84
CA ALA A 147 6.61 8.91 -5.61
C ALA A 147 6.41 7.39 -5.57
N ARG A 148 7.07 6.64 -6.46
CA ARG A 148 7.05 5.16 -6.43
C ARG A 148 7.65 4.62 -5.14
N LEU A 149 8.77 5.16 -4.68
CA LEU A 149 9.37 4.79 -3.38
C LEU A 149 8.42 5.03 -2.20
N LYS A 150 7.69 6.15 -2.22
CA LYS A 150 6.69 6.46 -1.20
C LYS A 150 5.56 5.43 -1.13
N THR A 151 5.14 4.86 -2.26
CA THR A 151 4.13 3.77 -2.28
C THR A 151 4.63 2.48 -1.61
N LEU A 152 5.96 2.34 -1.45
CA LEU A 152 6.63 1.24 -0.76
C LEU A 152 7.12 1.62 0.66
N GLU A 153 6.54 2.67 1.26
CA GLU A 153 6.90 3.20 2.59
C GLU A 153 8.35 3.72 2.72
N VAL A 154 9.03 3.94 1.59
CA VAL A 154 10.32 4.63 1.58
C VAL A 154 10.05 6.11 1.38
N ASP A 155 9.81 6.81 2.49
CA ASP A 155 9.57 8.25 2.47
C ASP A 155 10.88 9.03 2.39
N MET A 156 10.85 10.12 1.62
CA MET A 156 12.00 11.01 1.46
C MET A 156 11.57 12.43 1.79
N PHE A 157 12.32 13.07 2.68
CA PHE A 157 12.12 14.48 2.96
C PHE A 157 12.28 15.29 1.68
N GLU A 158 11.34 16.19 1.42
CA GLU A 158 11.35 17.03 0.21
C GLU A 158 12.67 17.80 0.07
N SER A 159 13.21 18.30 1.18
CA SER A 159 14.52 18.97 1.19
C SER A 159 15.66 18.05 0.73
N PHE A 160 15.64 16.77 1.14
CA PHE A 160 16.64 15.81 0.66
C PHE A 160 16.49 15.57 -0.83
N LEU A 161 15.27 15.36 -1.32
CA LEU A 161 14.99 15.11 -2.74
C LEU A 161 15.46 16.28 -3.61
N VAL A 162 15.16 17.53 -3.21
CA VAL A 162 15.59 18.73 -3.93
C VAL A 162 17.12 18.83 -3.99
N HIS A 163 17.81 18.68 -2.87
CA HIS A 163 19.28 18.70 -2.86
C HIS A 163 19.88 17.54 -3.67
N TYR A 164 19.27 16.36 -3.63
CA TYR A 164 19.71 15.21 -4.40
C TYR A 164 19.59 15.46 -5.91
N ILE A 165 18.44 15.97 -6.36
CA ILE A 165 18.21 16.32 -7.76
C ILE A 165 19.24 17.36 -8.23
N LEU A 166 19.47 18.42 -7.46
CA LEU A 166 20.50 19.42 -7.77
C LEU A 166 21.91 18.82 -7.89
N ASN A 167 22.22 17.76 -7.14
CA ASN A 167 23.50 17.03 -7.24
C ASN A 167 23.60 16.14 -8.48
N THR A 168 22.48 15.86 -9.15
CA THR A 168 22.42 14.98 -10.33
C THR A 168 22.44 15.76 -11.66
N LEU A 169 22.28 17.09 -11.60
CA LEU A 169 22.36 17.98 -12.75
C LEU A 169 23.81 18.13 -13.24
N LEU A 170 23.95 18.43 -14.52
CA LEU A 170 25.26 18.69 -15.13
C LEU A 170 25.92 19.98 -14.56
N PRO A 171 27.26 20.09 -14.59
CA PRO A 171 27.98 21.24 -14.04
C PRO A 171 27.56 22.61 -14.61
N GLN A 172 27.04 22.65 -15.84
CA GLN A 172 26.49 23.87 -16.44
C GLN A 172 25.29 24.47 -15.67
N TYR A 173 24.59 23.65 -14.88
CA TYR A 173 23.52 24.09 -13.99
C TYR A 173 24.02 24.48 -12.59
N ALA A 174 25.33 24.70 -12.44
CA ALA A 174 25.90 25.22 -11.19
C ALA A 174 25.23 26.51 -10.69
N PRO A 175 24.85 27.50 -11.54
CA PRO A 175 24.11 28.68 -11.08
C PRO A 175 22.80 28.32 -10.38
N PHE A 176 22.10 27.29 -10.85
CA PHE A 176 20.86 26.78 -10.28
C PHE A 176 21.05 26.25 -8.85
N LYS A 177 22.16 25.52 -8.66
CA LYS A 177 22.56 24.97 -7.36
C LYS A 177 22.97 26.07 -6.38
N ILE A 178 23.61 27.13 -6.87
CA ILE A 178 23.99 28.30 -6.07
C ILE A 178 22.72 29.08 -5.66
N SER A 179 21.79 29.30 -6.59
CA SER A 179 20.51 29.98 -6.32
C SER A 179 19.76 29.33 -5.15
N ASN A 180 19.57 28.00 -5.20
CA ASN A 180 18.94 27.26 -4.10
C ASN A 180 19.63 27.44 -2.73
N ASN A 181 20.96 27.51 -2.70
CA ASN A 181 21.72 27.68 -1.44
C ASN A 181 21.67 29.11 -0.89
N THR A 182 21.35 30.10 -1.74
CA THR A 182 21.35 31.52 -1.39
C THR A 182 19.95 32.01 -1.02
N HIS A 183 18.91 31.32 -1.50
CA HIS A 183 17.54 31.55 -1.07
C HIS A 183 17.34 31.16 0.41
N ARG A 184 16.65 32.02 1.17
CA ARG A 184 16.36 31.78 2.60
C ARG A 184 15.33 30.67 2.81
N ASP A 185 14.44 30.49 1.85
CA ASP A 185 13.38 29.48 1.90
C ASP A 185 13.83 28.20 1.20
N LYS A 186 13.50 27.05 1.81
CA LYS A 186 13.78 25.73 1.21
C LYS A 186 12.92 25.57 -0.03
N TRP A 187 13.53 25.34 -1.18
CA TRP A 187 12.79 25.06 -2.40
C TRP A 187 12.02 23.75 -2.28
N SER A 188 10.81 23.76 -2.83
CA SER A 188 9.99 22.61 -3.18
C SER A 188 10.35 22.10 -4.57
N ILE A 189 9.89 20.90 -4.91
CA ILE A 189 10.06 20.36 -6.27
C ILE A 189 9.35 21.23 -7.31
N ASN A 190 8.23 21.86 -6.96
CA ASN A 190 7.48 22.73 -7.87
C ASN A 190 8.22 24.04 -8.15
N GLU A 191 8.88 24.62 -7.15
CA GLU A 191 9.73 25.80 -7.33
C GLU A 191 10.94 25.45 -8.20
N LEU A 192 11.60 24.31 -7.93
CA LEU A 192 12.69 23.80 -8.76
C LEU A 192 12.27 23.68 -10.24
N MET A 193 11.08 23.14 -10.51
CA MET A 193 10.53 23.01 -11.85
C MET A 193 10.22 24.36 -12.52
N THR A 194 9.79 25.35 -11.75
CA THR A 194 9.45 26.69 -12.25
C THR A 194 10.71 27.44 -12.64
N MET A 195 11.73 27.42 -11.77
CA MET A 195 13.00 28.07 -12.03
C MET A 195 13.72 27.46 -13.25
N CYS A 196 13.53 26.17 -13.55
CA CYS A 196 14.12 25.56 -14.75
C CYS A 196 13.56 26.12 -16.07
N VAL A 197 12.31 26.63 -16.08
CA VAL A 197 11.69 27.21 -17.28
C VAL A 197 12.33 28.55 -17.65
N GLU A 198 12.96 29.24 -16.70
CA GLU A 198 13.62 30.53 -16.94
C GLU A 198 15.02 30.39 -17.57
N GLU A 199 15.60 29.18 -17.54
CA GLU A 199 16.98 28.87 -17.97
C GLU A 199 17.05 27.94 -19.21
N GLU A 200 15.91 27.45 -19.72
CA GLU A 200 15.79 26.73 -21.01
C GLU A 200 15.55 27.70 -22.19
#